data_AF-A0A3N5LEJ5-F1
#
_entry.id   AF-A0A3N5LEJ5-F1
#
_cell.length_a   1.000
_cell.length_b   1.000
_cell.length_c   1.000
_cell.angle_alpha   90.00
_cell.angle_beta   90.00
_cell.angle_gamma   90.00
#
_symmetry.space_group_name_H-M   'P 1'
#
loop_
_entity.id
_entity.type
_entity.pdbx_description
1 polymer ?
#
loop_
_entity_poly.entity_id
_entity_poly.type
_entity_poly.pdbx_seq_one_letter_code
_entity_poly.pdbx_strand_id
1 'polypeptide(L)'
;MKTCVLMLGCLLATVSLAQSTQTRREVWQWRDANGVTHFSDQPVPGATKMVIGVSQPPPAAAPAPASAAAAARSTPTPAPVRYSSLEIWQPENGASFFGGDAVVEVRLRSDPALAPGDRVLTYLDGKLLPGENALEHSLASLERGVHSLTSVILDPQGNERIRSEPVVFHIKQPTVNPPRNVGPSLRPRPQPLPAPANAGPR
;
A
#
# COMPACT_ATOMS: atom_id res chain seq x y z
N MET A 1 31.71 -33.69 62.48
CA MET A 1 32.29 -34.74 61.61
C MET A 1 32.55 -34.14 60.24
N LYS A 2 33.84 -33.97 59.93
CA LYS A 2 34.52 -33.80 58.62
C LYS A 2 33.96 -32.85 57.56
N THR A 3 34.50 -31.63 57.61
CA THR A 3 35.19 -30.96 56.48
C THR A 3 36.04 -31.92 55.62
N CYS A 4 35.90 -31.84 54.30
CA CYS A 4 36.94 -32.19 53.31
C CYS A 4 36.82 -31.17 52.17
N VAL A 5 37.62 -30.10 52.21
CA VAL A 5 38.88 -29.99 51.45
C VAL A 5 38.62 -29.56 50.00
N LEU A 6 38.69 -28.24 49.83
CA LEU A 6 39.21 -27.54 48.66
C LEU A 6 40.50 -28.19 48.13
N MET A 7 40.64 -28.28 46.81
CA MET A 7 41.85 -28.07 45.97
C MET A 7 42.03 -29.13 44.87
N LEU A 8 41.62 -28.78 43.65
CA LEU A 8 42.30 -29.04 42.37
C LEU A 8 41.40 -28.40 41.29
N GLY A 9 41.72 -27.30 40.62
CA GLY A 9 42.99 -26.93 40.05
C GLY A 9 42.82 -26.81 38.54
N CYS A 10 42.35 -25.65 38.09
CA CYS A 10 42.71 -24.96 36.84
C CYS A 10 42.96 -25.83 35.58
N LEU A 11 41.98 -25.98 34.68
CA LEU A 11 42.27 -26.23 33.26
C LEU A 11 41.06 -25.97 32.34
N LEU A 12 41.33 -25.28 31.23
CA LEU A 12 40.54 -25.13 29.99
C LEU A 12 39.45 -24.04 29.92
N ALA A 13 39.94 -22.83 29.71
CA ALA A 13 39.37 -21.93 28.71
C ALA A 13 39.57 -22.50 27.29
N THR A 14 38.50 -22.59 26.49
CA THR A 14 38.46 -22.52 25.00
C THR A 14 36.99 -22.57 24.56
N VAL A 15 36.31 -21.43 24.33
CA VAL A 15 36.14 -20.76 23.02
C VAL A 15 35.77 -21.72 21.89
N SER A 16 34.54 -21.63 21.39
CA SER A 16 34.18 -21.79 19.96
C SER A 16 32.75 -21.32 19.68
N LEU A 17 32.62 -20.07 19.25
CA LEU A 17 31.43 -19.52 18.57
C LEU A 17 31.49 -20.00 17.10
N ALA A 18 30.51 -20.78 16.66
CA ALA A 18 30.33 -21.12 15.26
C ALA A 18 29.66 -19.95 14.53
N GLN A 19 30.33 -19.38 13.53
CA GLN A 19 29.76 -18.38 12.61
C GLN A 19 29.61 -19.00 11.22
N SER A 20 28.40 -18.87 10.68
CA SER A 20 27.96 -19.30 9.35
C SER A 20 28.64 -18.49 8.24
N THR A 21 29.10 -19.18 7.20
CA THR A 21 29.76 -18.62 6.02
C THR A 21 28.73 -18.18 4.96
N GLN A 22 28.67 -16.87 4.68
CA GLN A 22 27.85 -16.31 3.60
C GLN A 22 28.67 -16.26 2.29
N THR A 23 28.27 -17.03 1.27
CA THR A 23 28.88 -17.00 -0.06
C THR A 23 28.46 -15.74 -0.81
N ARG A 24 29.43 -14.92 -1.23
CA ARG A 24 29.24 -13.67 -1.97
C ARG A 24 29.24 -13.94 -3.48
N ARG A 25 28.10 -13.75 -4.17
CA ARG A 25 28.06 -13.65 -5.65
C ARG A 25 28.19 -12.18 -6.05
N GLU A 26 29.11 -11.86 -6.97
CA GLU A 26 29.35 -10.50 -7.47
C GLU A 26 28.50 -10.28 -8.72
N VAL A 27 27.60 -9.28 -8.70
CA VAL A 27 26.75 -8.85 -9.84
C VAL A 27 27.18 -7.44 -10.24
N TRP A 28 27.33 -7.19 -11.55
CA TRP A 28 27.84 -5.92 -12.06
C TRP A 28 26.72 -5.15 -12.76
N GLN A 29 26.57 -3.86 -12.46
CA GLN A 29 25.61 -2.98 -13.12
C GLN A 29 26.32 -1.85 -13.86
N TRP A 30 25.76 -1.43 -15.00
CA TRP A 30 26.12 -0.16 -15.62
C TRP A 30 24.87 0.51 -16.21
N ARG A 31 24.97 1.83 -16.42
CA ARG A 31 23.98 2.60 -17.17
C ARG A 31 24.57 3.04 -18.49
N ASP A 32 23.80 2.88 -19.56
CA ASP A 32 24.18 3.38 -20.87
C ASP A 32 23.88 4.89 -21.03
N ALA A 33 24.29 5.46 -22.15
CA ALA A 33 24.11 6.88 -22.46
C ALA A 33 22.64 7.30 -22.65
N ASN A 34 21.71 6.34 -22.72
CA ASN A 34 20.28 6.58 -22.86
C ASN A 34 19.53 6.40 -21.52
N GLY A 35 20.24 6.13 -20.43
CA GLY A 35 19.67 6.01 -19.08
C GLY A 35 19.10 4.64 -18.74
N VAL A 36 19.30 3.62 -19.59
CA VAL A 36 18.85 2.25 -19.34
C VAL A 36 19.90 1.52 -18.50
N THR A 37 19.46 0.84 -17.43
CA THR A 37 20.35 0.12 -16.49
C THR A 37 20.46 -1.35 -16.88
N HIS A 38 21.67 -1.83 -17.11
CA HIS A 38 21.98 -3.20 -17.50
C HIS A 38 22.76 -3.92 -16.39
N PHE A 39 22.51 -5.21 -16.23
CA PHE A 39 23.18 -6.10 -15.26
C PHE A 39 23.84 -7.27 -15.99
N SER A 40 25.09 -7.60 -15.66
CA SER A 40 25.83 -8.74 -16.22
C SER A 40 26.71 -9.41 -15.16
N ASP A 41 26.85 -10.72 -15.27
CA ASP A 41 27.71 -11.54 -14.42
C ASP A 41 29.09 -11.81 -15.05
N GLN A 42 29.42 -11.13 -16.16
CA GLN A 42 30.72 -11.23 -16.86
C GLN A 42 31.32 -9.84 -17.12
N PRO A 43 32.64 -9.65 -16.95
CA PRO A 43 33.29 -8.34 -17.05
C PRO A 43 33.44 -7.87 -18.51
N VAL A 44 32.93 -6.66 -18.79
CA VAL A 44 33.11 -5.94 -20.06
C VAL A 44 34.01 -4.70 -19.87
N PRO A 45 34.83 -4.31 -20.87
CA PRO A 45 35.75 -3.17 -20.75
C PRO A 45 34.99 -1.85 -20.48
N GLY A 46 35.25 -1.22 -19.34
CA GLY A 46 34.60 0.03 -18.90
C GLY A 46 33.62 -0.10 -17.73
N ALA A 47 33.39 -1.33 -17.22
CA ALA A 47 32.58 -1.55 -16.02
C ALA A 47 33.35 -1.21 -14.73
N THR A 48 32.72 -0.45 -13.82
CA THR A 48 33.27 -0.11 -12.50
C THR A 48 32.68 -1.04 -11.43
N LYS A 49 33.54 -1.63 -10.59
CA LYS A 49 33.18 -2.61 -9.56
C LYS A 49 32.32 -2.00 -8.45
N MET A 50 31.09 -2.47 -8.29
CA MET A 50 30.23 -2.09 -7.15
C MET A 50 30.31 -3.17 -6.07
N VAL A 51 31.07 -2.86 -5.02
CA VAL A 51 31.24 -3.70 -3.82
C VAL A 51 30.14 -3.30 -2.83
N ILE A 52 29.14 -4.17 -2.62
CA ILE A 52 28.19 -4.05 -1.50
C ILE A 52 28.99 -4.28 -0.21
N GLY A 53 29.24 -3.20 0.54
CA GLY A 53 30.12 -3.19 1.69
C GLY A 53 29.47 -3.79 2.94
N VAL A 54 30.15 -4.76 3.54
CA VAL A 54 30.00 -5.10 4.96
C VAL A 54 31.24 -4.53 5.64
N SER A 55 31.04 -3.63 6.60
CA SER A 55 32.08 -2.85 7.29
C SER A 55 33.10 -3.74 8.00
N GLN A 56 34.39 -3.50 7.73
CA GLN A 56 35.51 -3.92 8.60
C GLN A 56 36.37 -2.69 8.95
N PRO A 57 36.97 -2.64 10.16
CA PRO A 57 37.70 -1.46 10.64
C PRO A 57 39.04 -1.31 9.91
N PRO A 58 39.52 -0.08 9.65
CA PRO A 58 40.76 0.12 8.90
C PRO A 58 42.01 -0.17 9.76
N PRO A 59 43.07 -0.78 9.20
CA PRO A 59 44.37 -0.87 9.86
C PRO A 59 45.11 0.48 9.84
N ALA A 60 45.88 0.73 10.90
CA ALA A 60 46.67 1.93 11.10
C ALA A 60 47.77 2.10 10.02
N ALA A 61 47.80 3.27 9.38
CA ALA A 61 48.92 3.73 8.55
C ALA A 61 49.49 5.03 9.15
N ALA A 62 50.81 5.09 9.26
CA ALA A 62 51.59 6.17 9.86
C ALA A 62 51.41 7.52 9.10
N PRO A 63 51.59 8.66 9.79
CA PRO A 63 51.06 9.95 9.34
C PRO A 63 51.99 10.64 8.32
N ALA A 64 51.41 11.10 7.22
CA ALA A 64 51.98 12.19 6.42
C ALA A 64 51.17 13.47 6.72
N PRO A 65 51.80 14.60 7.12
CA PRO A 65 51.06 15.80 7.45
C PRO A 65 50.74 16.53 6.14
N ALA A 66 49.58 16.21 5.57
CA ALA A 66 48.96 17.07 4.59
C ALA A 66 47.68 17.61 5.22
N SER A 67 47.72 18.90 5.55
CA SER A 67 46.58 19.70 6.00
C SER A 67 45.46 19.59 4.96
N ALA A 68 44.53 18.66 5.18
CA ALA A 68 43.25 18.64 4.52
C ALA A 68 42.28 19.26 5.52
N ALA A 69 42.03 20.55 5.35
CA ALA A 69 40.83 21.17 5.88
C ALA A 69 39.67 20.25 5.50
N ALA A 70 39.13 19.55 6.50
CA ALA A 70 37.91 18.78 6.35
C ALA A 70 36.83 19.79 5.99
N ALA A 71 36.63 19.99 4.68
CA ALA A 71 35.40 20.54 4.17
C ALA A 71 34.34 19.53 4.61
N ALA A 72 33.75 19.79 5.77
CA ALA A 72 32.49 19.24 6.17
C ALA A 72 31.57 19.51 4.98
N ARG A 73 31.40 18.49 4.13
CA ARG A 73 30.30 18.43 3.20
C ARG A 73 29.09 18.30 4.10
N SER A 74 28.60 19.43 4.58
CA SER A 74 27.27 19.59 5.14
C SER A 74 26.36 19.00 4.08
N THR A 75 25.94 17.76 4.29
CA THR A 75 24.87 17.18 3.49
C THR A 75 23.71 18.16 3.62
N PRO A 76 23.27 18.79 2.53
CA PRO A 76 22.17 19.74 2.62
C PRO A 76 20.99 19.00 3.22
N THR A 77 20.49 19.50 4.35
CA THR A 77 19.23 19.03 4.92
C THR A 77 18.19 19.10 3.80
N PRO A 78 17.52 17.99 3.45
CA PRO A 78 16.50 18.01 2.42
C PRO A 78 15.50 19.10 2.74
N ALA A 79 15.22 19.97 1.76
CA ALA A 79 14.20 21.00 1.93
C ALA A 79 12.88 20.33 2.33
N PRO A 80 12.06 20.97 3.19
CA PRO A 80 10.79 20.41 3.61
C PRO A 80 9.88 20.19 2.38
N VAL A 81 9.48 18.93 2.17
CA VAL A 81 8.56 18.58 1.09
C VAL A 81 7.19 19.17 1.40
N ARG A 82 6.58 19.82 0.40
CA ARG A 82 5.18 20.24 0.46
C ARG A 82 4.40 19.53 -0.64
N TYR A 83 3.29 18.91 -0.26
CA TYR A 83 2.36 18.31 -1.20
C TYR A 83 1.43 19.37 -1.77
N SER A 84 1.35 19.43 -3.10
CA SER A 84 0.41 20.26 -3.84
C SER A 84 -0.94 19.56 -3.96
N SER A 85 -0.95 18.23 -4.09
CA SER A 85 -2.17 17.44 -4.25
C SER A 85 -2.06 16.03 -3.68
N LEU A 86 -3.22 15.52 -3.24
CA LEU A 86 -3.45 14.12 -2.92
C LEU A 86 -4.86 13.78 -3.42
N GLU A 87 -4.95 12.84 -4.34
CA GLU A 87 -6.19 12.53 -5.04
C GLU A 87 -6.43 11.03 -5.09
N ILE A 88 -7.67 10.63 -4.82
CA ILE A 88 -8.18 9.28 -5.07
C ILE A 88 -8.89 9.35 -6.42
N TRP A 89 -8.27 8.79 -7.46
CA TRP A 89 -8.78 8.88 -8.83
C TRP A 89 -9.58 7.64 -9.25
N GLN A 90 -9.44 6.54 -8.49
CA GLN A 90 -10.32 5.38 -8.57
C GLN A 90 -10.74 4.96 -7.16
N PRO A 91 -12.01 4.59 -6.93
CA PRO A 91 -13.14 4.70 -7.86
C PRO A 91 -13.47 6.16 -8.22
N GLU A 92 -14.22 6.37 -9.31
CA GLU A 92 -14.76 7.70 -9.60
C GLU A 92 -15.78 8.11 -8.53
N ASN A 93 -15.87 9.40 -8.25
CA ASN A 93 -16.87 9.92 -7.31
C ASN A 93 -18.30 9.65 -7.85
N GLY A 94 -19.13 9.04 -7.03
CA GLY A 94 -20.48 8.59 -7.36
C GLY A 94 -20.57 7.20 -8.00
N ALA A 95 -19.45 6.49 -8.20
CA ALA A 95 -19.44 5.16 -8.83
C ALA A 95 -20.40 4.18 -8.13
N SER A 96 -20.98 3.25 -8.89
CA SER A 96 -21.89 2.22 -8.40
C SER A 96 -21.37 0.83 -8.74
N PHE A 97 -21.26 -0.01 -7.73
CA PHE A 97 -20.86 -1.41 -7.84
C PHE A 97 -22.02 -2.31 -7.42
N PHE A 98 -22.12 -3.50 -8.00
CA PHE A 98 -23.25 -4.42 -7.80
C PHE A 98 -22.81 -5.77 -7.28
N GLY A 99 -23.54 -6.31 -6.31
CA GLY A 99 -23.27 -7.60 -5.66
C GLY A 99 -22.53 -7.47 -4.33
N GLY A 100 -22.72 -8.44 -3.43
CA GLY A 100 -21.99 -8.49 -2.15
C GLY A 100 -20.52 -8.86 -2.32
N ASP A 101 -20.16 -9.51 -3.42
CA ASP A 101 -18.79 -9.89 -3.77
C ASP A 101 -18.12 -8.87 -4.72
N ALA A 102 -18.69 -7.66 -4.82
CA ALA A 102 -18.10 -6.60 -5.62
C ALA A 102 -16.71 -6.25 -5.08
N VAL A 103 -15.74 -6.17 -6.00
CA VAL A 103 -14.38 -5.72 -5.71
C VAL A 103 -14.24 -4.29 -6.19
N VAL A 104 -13.87 -3.39 -5.28
CA VAL A 104 -13.62 -1.98 -5.56
C VAL A 104 -12.12 -1.74 -5.52
N GLU A 105 -11.55 -1.39 -6.67
CA GLU A 105 -10.16 -0.94 -6.76
C GLU A 105 -10.07 0.53 -6.34
N VAL A 106 -9.26 0.80 -5.32
CA VAL A 106 -8.93 2.13 -4.87
C VAL A 106 -7.54 2.46 -5.35
N ARG A 107 -7.38 3.56 -6.09
CA ARG A 107 -6.07 4.05 -6.52
C ARG A 107 -5.95 5.53 -6.23
N LEU A 108 -4.79 5.89 -5.71
CA LEU A 108 -4.49 7.24 -5.29
C LEU A 108 -3.15 7.72 -5.85
N ARG A 109 -3.01 9.04 -5.94
CA ARG A 109 -1.81 9.70 -6.42
C ARG A 109 -1.55 10.95 -5.60
N SER A 110 -0.28 11.29 -5.45
CA SER A 110 0.16 12.52 -4.81
C SER A 110 1.15 13.26 -5.71
N ASP A 111 1.15 14.59 -5.59
CA ASP A 111 2.15 15.46 -6.20
C ASP A 111 2.80 16.33 -5.11
N PRO A 112 4.12 16.28 -4.93
CA PRO A 112 5.05 15.30 -5.51
C PRO A 112 4.77 13.89 -4.98
N ALA A 113 5.45 12.88 -5.55
CA ALA A 113 5.39 11.53 -5.03
C ALA A 113 5.77 11.47 -3.53
N LEU A 114 5.21 10.50 -2.81
CA LEU A 114 5.39 10.33 -1.37
C LEU A 114 6.87 10.43 -0.96
N ALA A 115 7.17 11.39 -0.09
CA ALA A 115 8.53 11.65 0.39
C ALA A 115 9.04 10.51 1.28
N PRO A 116 10.36 10.25 1.31
CA PRO A 116 10.93 9.26 2.21
C PRO A 116 10.63 9.59 3.68
N GLY A 117 9.98 8.67 4.38
CA GLY A 117 9.64 8.78 5.80
C GLY A 117 8.23 9.30 6.07
N ASP A 118 7.60 9.97 5.10
CA ASP A 118 6.18 10.30 5.19
C ASP A 118 5.33 9.04 5.06
N ARG A 119 4.09 9.12 5.56
CA ARG A 119 3.15 8.02 5.53
C ARG A 119 1.85 8.41 4.85
N VAL A 120 1.33 7.57 3.95
CA VAL A 120 -0.06 7.71 3.48
C VAL A 120 -0.96 6.68 4.15
N LEU A 121 -2.09 7.17 4.65
CA LEU A 121 -3.14 6.40 5.29
C LEU A 121 -4.44 6.61 4.53
N THR A 122 -5.13 5.52 4.20
CA THR A 122 -6.43 5.57 3.52
C THR A 122 -7.52 5.07 4.46
N TYR A 123 -8.62 5.80 4.51
CA TYR A 123 -9.76 5.54 5.37
C TYR A 123 -10.98 5.21 4.51
N LEU A 124 -11.70 4.16 4.89
CA LEU A 124 -13.02 3.81 4.40
C LEU A 124 -14.03 4.04 5.53
N ASP A 125 -14.97 4.96 5.34
CA ASP A 125 -15.98 5.32 6.34
C ASP A 125 -15.38 5.72 7.71
N GLY A 126 -14.20 6.37 7.67
CA GLY A 126 -13.44 6.74 8.86
C GLY A 126 -12.59 5.63 9.47
N LYS A 127 -12.67 4.39 8.96
CA LYS A 127 -11.84 3.26 9.39
C LYS A 127 -10.60 3.15 8.53
N LEU A 128 -9.43 3.05 9.18
CA LEU A 128 -8.15 2.87 8.50
C LEU A 128 -8.11 1.53 7.74
N LEU A 129 -7.74 1.59 6.46
CA LEU A 129 -7.48 0.42 5.63
C LEU A 129 -6.08 -0.16 5.93
N PRO A 130 -5.89 -1.48 5.75
CA PRO A 130 -4.59 -2.09 5.84
C PRO A 130 -3.67 -1.63 4.69
N GLY A 131 -2.36 -1.65 4.94
CA GLY A 131 -1.35 -1.24 3.97
C GLY A 131 -0.98 0.23 4.14
N GLU A 132 -0.21 0.53 5.19
CA GLU A 132 0.47 1.83 5.29
C GLU A 132 1.33 2.04 4.05
N ASN A 133 1.32 3.25 3.50
CA ASN A 133 2.04 3.62 2.27
C ASN A 133 1.56 2.95 0.98
N ALA A 134 0.45 2.22 1.02
CA ALA A 134 -0.15 1.68 -0.18
C ALA A 134 -0.85 2.80 -0.98
N LEU A 135 -0.54 2.86 -2.29
CA LEU A 135 -1.24 3.73 -3.23
C LEU A 135 -2.39 3.00 -3.95
N GLU A 136 -2.56 1.72 -3.66
CA GLU A 136 -3.56 0.86 -4.26
C GLU A 136 -4.16 -0.05 -3.18
N HIS A 137 -5.49 -0.16 -3.14
CA HIS A 137 -6.20 -1.09 -2.28
C HIS A 137 -7.26 -1.84 -3.09
N SER A 138 -7.49 -3.10 -2.73
CA SER A 138 -8.60 -3.90 -3.25
C SER A 138 -9.58 -4.15 -2.11
N LEU A 139 -10.76 -3.55 -2.20
CA LEU A 139 -11.82 -3.68 -1.21
C LEU A 139 -12.82 -4.72 -1.68
N ALA A 140 -13.04 -5.76 -0.89
CA ALA A 140 -14.01 -6.81 -1.15
C ALA A 140 -14.98 -6.95 0.02
N SER A 141 -16.13 -7.58 -0.23
CA SER A 141 -17.14 -7.86 0.79
C SER A 141 -17.62 -6.59 1.52
N LEU A 142 -17.82 -5.51 0.76
CA LEU A 142 -18.36 -4.26 1.28
C LEU A 142 -19.87 -4.39 1.52
N GLU A 143 -20.33 -3.78 2.59
CA GLU A 143 -21.76 -3.72 2.92
C GLU A 143 -22.55 -2.96 1.85
N ARG A 144 -23.85 -3.22 1.74
CA ARG A 144 -24.71 -2.44 0.85
C ARG A 144 -24.86 -1.00 1.37
N GLY A 145 -24.77 -0.02 0.48
CA GLY A 145 -25.02 1.37 0.84
C GLY A 145 -24.04 2.35 0.21
N VAL A 146 -23.86 3.47 0.92
CA VAL A 146 -22.95 4.56 0.56
C VAL A 146 -21.67 4.39 1.37
N HIS A 147 -20.53 4.49 0.71
CA HIS A 147 -19.22 4.46 1.32
C HIS A 147 -18.43 5.71 0.95
N SER A 148 -17.55 6.15 1.84
CA SER A 148 -16.69 7.31 1.64
C SER A 148 -15.23 6.93 1.84
N LEU A 149 -14.38 7.28 0.87
CA LEU A 149 -12.94 7.15 0.93
C LEU A 149 -12.28 8.50 1.20
N THR A 150 -11.21 8.49 2.00
CA THR A 150 -10.37 9.67 2.24
C THR A 150 -8.95 9.20 2.52
N SER A 151 -7.97 9.91 1.97
CA SER A 151 -6.55 9.63 2.23
C SER A 151 -5.87 10.82 2.88
N VAL A 152 -4.89 10.54 3.72
CA VAL A 152 -4.13 11.54 4.48
C VAL A 152 -2.65 11.20 4.39
N ILE A 153 -1.82 12.20 4.11
CA ILE A 153 -0.37 12.08 4.23
C ILE A 153 0.07 12.69 5.57
N LEU A 154 0.83 11.91 6.34
CA LEU A 154 1.42 12.29 7.61
C LEU A 154 2.95 12.39 7.46
N ASP A 155 3.56 13.29 8.22
CA ASP A 155 5.01 13.35 8.35
C ASP A 155 5.54 12.23 9.29
N PRO A 156 6.87 12.03 9.40
CA PRO A 156 7.44 11.02 10.29
C PRO A 156 7.08 11.22 11.77
N GLN A 157 6.65 12.44 12.14
CA GLN A 157 6.23 12.81 13.48
C GLN A 157 4.72 12.62 13.70
N GLY A 158 3.96 12.25 12.66
CA GLY A 158 2.52 12.04 12.70
C GLY A 158 1.67 13.28 12.42
N ASN A 159 2.25 14.39 11.99
CA ASN A 159 1.48 15.59 11.64
C ASN A 159 0.91 15.48 10.22
N GLU A 160 -0.35 15.87 10.07
CA GLU A 160 -1.03 15.92 8.77
C GLU A 160 -0.39 16.97 7.85
N ARG A 161 0.06 16.53 6.68
CA ARG A 161 0.63 17.38 5.62
C ARG A 161 -0.43 17.80 4.61
N ILE A 162 -1.27 16.85 4.20
CA ILE A 162 -2.35 17.05 3.23
C ILE A 162 -3.40 15.93 3.40
N ARG A 163 -4.63 16.25 3.02
CA ARG A 163 -5.77 15.35 2.97
C ARG A 163 -6.44 15.45 1.60
N SER A 164 -6.90 14.31 1.10
CA SER A 164 -7.64 14.25 -0.16
C SER A 164 -9.07 14.77 0.01
N GLU A 165 -9.68 15.18 -1.09
CA GLU A 165 -11.14 15.29 -1.12
C GLU A 165 -11.79 13.92 -0.87
N PRO A 166 -12.96 13.86 -0.22
CA PRO A 166 -13.69 12.62 -0.04
C PRO A 166 -14.25 12.09 -1.36
N VAL A 167 -14.06 10.79 -1.62
CA VAL A 167 -14.66 10.09 -2.77
C VAL A 167 -15.77 9.18 -2.27
N VAL A 168 -17.00 9.42 -2.76
CA VAL A 168 -18.17 8.66 -2.35
C VAL A 168 -18.51 7.63 -3.43
N PHE A 169 -18.82 6.40 -3.05
CA PHE A 169 -19.29 5.37 -3.99
C PHE A 169 -20.39 4.51 -3.36
N HIS A 170 -21.05 3.71 -4.19
CA HIS A 170 -22.26 2.97 -3.82
C HIS A 170 -22.10 1.47 -4.08
N ILE A 171 -22.53 0.66 -3.11
CA ILE A 171 -22.65 -0.79 -3.24
C ILE A 171 -24.14 -1.17 -3.27
N LYS A 172 -24.57 -1.79 -4.37
CA LYS A 172 -25.95 -2.18 -4.63
C LYS A 172 -26.08 -3.70 -4.63
N GLN A 173 -27.09 -4.25 -3.97
CA GLN A 173 -27.39 -5.68 -4.06
C GLN A 173 -28.49 -5.94 -5.10
N PRO A 174 -28.35 -6.96 -5.95
CA PRO A 174 -29.43 -7.39 -6.81
C PRO A 174 -30.62 -7.86 -5.97
N THR A 175 -31.83 -7.44 -6.33
CA THR A 175 -33.04 -7.87 -5.63
C THR A 175 -33.40 -9.28 -6.07
N VAL A 176 -33.55 -10.22 -5.12
CA VAL A 176 -33.88 -11.63 -5.40
C VAL A 176 -35.37 -11.83 -5.70
N ASN A 177 -36.19 -10.79 -5.55
CA ASN A 177 -37.60 -10.82 -5.93
C ASN A 177 -37.78 -10.10 -7.28
N PRO A 178 -37.75 -10.82 -8.42
CA PRO A 178 -38.14 -10.21 -9.68
C PRO A 178 -39.57 -9.69 -9.53
N PRO A 179 -39.93 -8.54 -10.14
CA PRO A 179 -41.32 -8.12 -10.14
C PRO A 179 -42.14 -9.29 -10.67
N ARG A 180 -43.13 -9.74 -9.88
CA ARG A 180 -44.11 -10.71 -10.39
C ARG A 180 -44.62 -10.11 -11.68
N ASN A 181 -44.38 -10.81 -12.77
CA ASN A 181 -44.93 -10.47 -14.08
C ASN A 181 -46.45 -10.72 -13.95
N VAL A 182 -47.15 -9.80 -13.28
CA VAL A 182 -48.60 -9.77 -13.29
C VAL A 182 -48.92 -9.40 -14.72
N GLY A 183 -49.33 -10.41 -15.50
CA GLY A 183 -49.71 -10.24 -16.90
C GLY A 183 -50.70 -9.08 -17.06
N PRO A 184 -50.92 -8.59 -18.30
CA PRO A 184 -51.77 -7.44 -18.56
C PRO A 184 -53.08 -7.59 -17.78
N SER A 185 -53.39 -6.58 -16.96
CA SER A 185 -54.53 -6.55 -16.06
C SER A 185 -55.74 -7.16 -16.75
N LEU A 186 -56.25 -8.30 -16.24
CA LEU A 186 -57.51 -8.84 -16.70
C LEU A 186 -58.53 -7.71 -16.52
N ARG A 187 -58.98 -7.11 -17.63
CA ARG A 187 -60.01 -6.08 -17.59
C ARG A 187 -61.19 -6.65 -16.78
N PRO A 188 -61.81 -5.88 -15.88
CA PRO A 188 -63.00 -6.33 -15.18
C PRO A 188 -63.99 -6.91 -16.19
N ARG A 189 -64.49 -8.13 -15.96
CA ARG A 189 -65.48 -8.77 -16.83
C ARG A 189 -66.64 -7.78 -17.01
N PRO A 190 -67.08 -7.48 -18.25
CA PRO A 190 -68.25 -6.63 -18.47
C PRO A 190 -69.42 -7.16 -17.65
N GLN A 191 -70.06 -6.29 -16.87
CA GLN A 191 -71.28 -6.66 -16.15
C GLN A 191 -72.32 -7.12 -17.17
N PRO A 192 -73.07 -8.21 -16.93
CA PRO A 192 -74.16 -8.59 -17.80
C PRO A 192 -75.13 -7.42 -17.95
N LEU A 193 -75.42 -7.03 -19.19
CA LEU A 193 -76.43 -6.01 -19.48
C LEU A 193 -77.78 -6.48 -18.89
N PRO A 194 -78.49 -5.65 -18.11
CA PRO A 194 -79.80 -6.03 -17.60
C PRO A 194 -80.73 -6.37 -18.77
N ALA A 195 -81.40 -7.51 -18.66
CA ALA A 195 -82.37 -7.96 -19.66
C ALA A 195 -83.47 -6.90 -19.83
N PRO A 196 -83.95 -6.64 -21.07
CA PRO A 196 -85.03 -5.70 -21.29
C PRO A 196 -86.27 -6.16 -20.52
N ALA A 197 -86.81 -5.28 -19.69
CA ALA A 197 -88.09 -5.50 -19.03
C ALA A 197 -89.17 -5.65 -20.11
N ASN A 198 -89.86 -6.79 -20.10
CA ASN A 198 -91.01 -7.02 -20.97
C ASN A 198 -92.06 -5.93 -20.71
N ALA A 199 -92.27 -5.07 -21.71
CA ALA A 199 -93.44 -4.22 -21.78
C ALA A 199 -94.65 -5.13 -22.05
N GLY A 200 -95.46 -5.36 -21.02
CA GLY A 200 -96.72 -6.10 -21.15
C GLY A 200 -97.69 -5.34 -22.07
N PRO A 201 -98.55 -6.06 -22.82
CA PRO A 201 -99.58 -5.42 -23.64
C PRO A 201 -100.67 -4.81 -22.74
N ARG A 202 -101.20 -3.66 -23.19
CA ARG A 202 -102.29 -2.90 -22.61
C ARG A 202 -103.61 -3.67 -22.57
#